data_AF-A0A5B0GTD0-F1
#
_entry.id   AF-A0A5B0GTD0-F1
#
_cell.length_a   1.000
_cell.length_b   1.000
_cell.length_c   1.000
_cell.angle_alpha   90.00
_cell.angle_beta   90.00
_cell.angle_gamma   90.00
#
_symmetry.space_group_name_H-M   'P 1'
#
loop_
_entity.id
_entity.type
_entity.pdbx_description
1 polymer ?
#
loop_
_entity_poly.entity_id
_entity_poly.type
_entity_poly.pdbx_seq_one_letter_code
_entity_poly.pdbx_strand_id
1 'polypeptide(L)'
;MHSRLSLDVHLRSTLEHNGSRRAFAARLDMTIKRAKVTSGRVARSLGVPEHEVTLWRAGVTVPKSADCERLSQLLDVDVAWLCAGQA
;
A
#
# COMPACT_ATOMS: atom_id res chain seq x y z
N MET A 1 16.86 -4.65 21.48
CA MET A 1 15.57 -4.05 21.04
C MET A 1 15.81 -3.09 19.85
N HIS A 2 16.23 -3.60 18.67
CA HIS A 2 16.64 -2.74 17.54
C HIS A 2 16.00 -3.10 16.18
N SER A 3 14.81 -3.69 16.16
CA SER A 3 14.23 -4.25 14.91
C SER A 3 13.03 -3.48 14.34
N ARG A 4 12.84 -2.21 14.71
CA ARG A 4 11.79 -1.34 14.13
C ARG A 4 12.31 -0.23 13.21
N LEU A 5 13.56 0.19 13.38
CA LEU A 5 14.14 1.30 12.60
C LEU A 5 14.59 0.86 11.20
N SER A 6 14.93 -0.42 11.02
CA SER A 6 15.43 -0.93 9.73
C SER A 6 14.31 -1.12 8.69
N LEU A 7 13.10 -1.46 9.13
CA LEU A 7 11.95 -1.58 8.23
C LEU A 7 11.58 -0.21 7.62
N ASP A 8 11.64 0.84 8.44
CA ASP A 8 11.27 2.20 8.03
C ASP A 8 12.27 2.76 7.00
N VAL A 9 13.57 2.56 7.22
CA VAL A 9 14.62 2.97 6.26
C VAL A 9 14.57 2.16 4.97
N HIS A 10 14.34 0.85 5.05
CA HIS A 10 14.26 0.01 3.85
C HIS A 10 13.00 0.30 3.04
N LEU A 11 11.86 0.55 3.71
CA LEU A 11 10.64 1.03 3.07
C LEU A 11 10.89 2.39 2.40
N ARG A 12 11.54 3.33 3.09
CA ARG A 12 11.85 4.65 2.54
C ARG A 12 12.76 4.57 1.32
N SER A 13 13.81 3.75 1.34
CA SER A 13 14.71 3.55 0.19
C SER A 13 14.10 2.75 -0.96
N THR A 14 13.20 1.80 -0.72
CA THR A 14 12.50 1.08 -1.79
C THR A 14 11.46 1.95 -2.50
N LEU A 15 10.91 2.95 -1.81
CA LEU A 15 9.95 3.92 -2.38
C LEU A 15 10.61 5.02 -3.23
N GLU A 16 11.92 5.24 -3.11
CA GLU A 16 12.68 6.22 -3.92
C GLU A 16 12.80 5.82 -5.41
N HIS A 17 12.50 4.56 -5.77
CA HIS A 17 12.38 4.15 -7.16
C HIS A 17 10.93 4.34 -7.65
N ASN A 18 10.73 5.25 -8.60
CA ASN A 18 9.46 5.44 -9.33
C ASN A 18 8.85 4.13 -9.89
N GLY A 19 9.66 3.07 -10.05
CA GLY A 19 9.20 1.72 -10.38
C GLY A 19 8.46 1.01 -9.24
N SER A 20 9.00 1.04 -8.02
CA SER A 20 8.39 0.42 -6.83
C SER A 20 7.05 1.05 -6.47
N ARG A 21 6.95 2.39 -6.56
CA ARG A 21 5.69 3.11 -6.33
C ARG A 21 4.61 2.72 -7.34
N ARG A 22 4.98 2.58 -8.61
CA ARG A 22 4.05 2.14 -9.67
C ARG A 22 3.65 0.67 -9.51
N ALA A 23 4.58 -0.20 -9.13
CA ALA A 23 4.28 -1.60 -8.84
C ALA A 23 3.32 -1.75 -7.66
N PHE A 24 3.55 -1.01 -6.57
CA PHE A 24 2.63 -0.92 -5.44
C PHE A 24 1.23 -0.48 -5.88
N ALA A 25 1.14 0.63 -6.62
CA ALA A 25 -0.13 1.17 -7.09
C ALA A 25 -0.90 0.18 -7.98
N ALA A 26 -0.20 -0.48 -8.90
CA ALA A 26 -0.78 -1.48 -9.78
C ALA A 26 -1.30 -2.71 -9.01
N ARG A 27 -0.54 -3.20 -8.03
CA ARG A 27 -1.00 -4.30 -7.17
C ARG A 27 -2.21 -3.88 -6.36
N LEU A 28 -2.15 -2.73 -5.68
CA LEU A 28 -3.26 -2.22 -4.89
C LEU A 28 -4.54 -2.08 -5.72
N ASP A 29 -4.45 -1.47 -6.89
CA ASP A 29 -5.58 -1.30 -7.81
C ASP A 29 -6.16 -2.64 -8.27
N MET A 30 -5.29 -3.58 -8.65
CA MET A 30 -5.68 -4.93 -9.06
C MET A 30 -6.41 -5.67 -7.92
N THR A 31 -5.88 -5.63 -6.70
CA THR A 31 -6.46 -6.37 -5.57
C THR A 31 -7.79 -5.75 -5.13
N ILE A 32 -7.90 -4.42 -5.12
CA ILE A 32 -9.17 -3.73 -4.83
C ILE A 32 -10.25 -4.12 -5.86
N LYS A 33 -9.89 -4.14 -7.15
CA LYS A 33 -10.79 -4.58 -8.23
C LYS A 33 -11.19 -6.05 -8.07
N ARG A 34 -10.24 -6.92 -7.74
CA ARG A 34 -10.48 -8.36 -7.52
C ARG A 34 -11.39 -8.63 -6.33
N ALA A 35 -11.18 -7.90 -5.23
CA ALA A 35 -12.01 -7.96 -4.03
C ALA A 35 -13.41 -7.33 -4.24
N LYS A 36 -13.65 -6.66 -5.38
CA LYS A 36 -14.91 -5.96 -5.71
C LYS A 36 -15.32 -4.96 -4.63
N VAL A 37 -14.33 -4.30 -4.01
CA VAL A 37 -14.55 -3.25 -3.01
C VAL A 37 -14.29 -1.87 -3.62
N THR A 38 -15.01 -0.87 -3.14
CA THR A 38 -14.82 0.52 -3.59
C THR A 38 -13.70 1.21 -2.83
N SER A 39 -13.08 2.24 -3.43
CA SER A 39 -12.11 3.09 -2.72
C SER A 39 -12.69 3.64 -1.42
N GLY A 40 -13.95 4.11 -1.42
CA GLY A 40 -14.63 4.59 -0.21
C GLY A 40 -14.79 3.54 0.89
N ARG A 41 -15.01 2.25 0.54
CA ARG A 41 -15.05 1.17 1.54
C ARG A 41 -13.68 0.91 2.15
N VAL A 42 -12.64 0.91 1.33
CA VAL A 42 -11.24 0.79 1.79
C VAL A 42 -10.89 1.97 2.69
N ALA A 43 -11.18 3.19 2.26
CA ALA A 43 -10.92 4.42 2.99
C ALA A 43 -11.59 4.43 4.38
N ARG A 44 -12.89 4.05 4.42
CA ARG A 44 -13.64 3.91 5.67
C ARG A 44 -13.02 2.87 6.61
N SER A 45 -12.58 1.73 6.08
CA SER A 45 -11.95 0.67 6.88
C SER A 45 -10.61 1.12 7.46
N LEU A 46 -9.89 1.98 6.77
CA LEU A 46 -8.58 2.50 7.19
C LEU A 46 -8.69 3.78 8.03
N GLY A 47 -9.85 4.45 8.05
CA GLY A 47 -10.03 5.74 8.69
C GLY A 47 -9.33 6.89 7.95
N VAL A 48 -9.12 6.73 6.64
CA VAL A 48 -8.44 7.73 5.78
C VAL A 48 -9.42 8.35 4.79
N PRO A 49 -9.12 9.53 4.23
CA PRO A 49 -9.92 10.10 3.15
C PRO A 49 -9.92 9.23 1.89
N GLU A 50 -11.04 9.16 1.18
CA GLU A 50 -11.13 8.38 -0.07
C GLU A 50 -10.18 8.88 -1.17
N HIS A 51 -9.89 10.18 -1.18
CA HIS A 51 -8.94 10.75 -2.13
C HIS A 51 -7.52 10.20 -1.92
N GLU A 52 -7.11 9.92 -0.67
CA GLU A 52 -5.80 9.30 -0.39
C GLU A 52 -5.72 7.91 -1.04
N VAL A 53 -6.76 7.08 -0.87
CA VAL A 53 -6.81 5.74 -1.51
C VAL A 53 -6.74 5.85 -3.04
N THR A 54 -7.38 6.87 -3.62
CA THR A 54 -7.32 7.13 -5.06
C THR A 54 -5.91 7.53 -5.50
N LEU A 55 -5.22 8.36 -4.74
CA LEU A 55 -3.83 8.75 -5.00
C LEU A 55 -2.86 7.57 -4.87
N TRP A 56 -3.08 6.67 -3.92
CA TRP A 56 -2.29 5.45 -3.76
C TRP A 56 -2.49 4.50 -4.95
N ARG A 57 -3.72 4.31 -5.40
CA ARG A 57 -4.05 3.50 -6.60
C ARG A 57 -3.47 4.09 -7.89
N ALA A 58 -3.34 5.41 -7.95
CA ALA A 58 -2.70 6.11 -9.07
C ALA A 58 -1.16 6.14 -8.95
N GLY A 59 -0.60 5.72 -7.81
CA GLY A 59 0.83 5.77 -7.55
C GLY A 59 1.38 7.20 -7.45
N VAL A 60 0.55 8.15 -7.02
CA VAL A 60 0.94 9.55 -6.78
C VAL A 60 1.57 9.68 -5.39
N THR A 61 0.88 9.15 -4.38
CA THR A 61 1.35 9.09 -2.99
C THR A 61 1.47 7.64 -2.54
N VAL A 62 2.14 7.42 -1.40
CA VAL A 62 2.34 6.09 -0.82
C VAL A 62 1.73 6.10 0.59
N PRO A 63 0.96 5.07 0.96
CA PRO A 63 0.45 4.94 2.32
C PRO A 63 1.57 4.76 3.34
N LYS A 64 1.28 5.07 4.61
CA LYS A 64 2.20 4.79 5.71
C LYS A 64 2.27 3.28 5.93
N SER A 65 3.33 2.82 6.58
CA SER A 65 3.51 1.40 6.95
C SER A 65 2.30 0.80 7.66
N ALA A 66 1.71 1.52 8.63
CA ALA A 66 0.50 1.11 9.33
C ALA A 66 -0.72 0.94 8.40
N ASP A 67 -0.83 1.77 7.36
CA ASP A 67 -1.92 1.68 6.38
C ASP A 67 -1.68 0.51 5.41
N CYS A 68 -0.42 0.22 5.06
CA CYS A 68 -0.06 -0.97 4.29
C CYS A 68 -0.45 -2.28 4.99
N GLU A 69 -0.20 -2.38 6.31
CA GLU A 69 -0.60 -3.54 7.11
C GLU A 69 -2.13 -3.71 7.13
N ARG A 70 -2.87 -2.61 7.26
CA ARG A 70 -4.34 -2.63 7.20
C ARG A 70 -4.87 -3.00 5.82
N LEU A 71 -4.24 -2.52 4.75
CA LEU A 71 -4.58 -2.90 3.38
C LEU A 71 -4.35 -4.40 3.15
N SER A 72 -3.23 -4.92 3.64
CA SER A 72 -2.90 -6.35 3.61
C SER A 72 -3.99 -7.19 4.28
N GLN A 73 -4.42 -6.81 5.49
CA GLN A 73 -5.49 -7.52 6.21
C GLN A 73 -6.85 -7.40 5.52
N LEU A 74 -7.21 -6.21 5.02
CA LEU A 74 -8.50 -5.97 4.38
C LEU A 74 -8.64 -6.72 3.05
N LEU A 75 -7.55 -6.78 2.28
CA LEU A 75 -7.52 -7.36 0.95
C LEU A 75 -7.03 -8.81 0.94
N ASP A 76 -6.71 -9.36 2.11
CA ASP A 76 -6.18 -10.72 2.32
C ASP A 76 -4.97 -11.01 1.41
N VAL A 77 -3.98 -10.11 1.44
CA VAL A 77 -2.72 -10.24 0.70
C VAL A 77 -1.54 -9.99 1.61
N ASP A 78 -0.41 -10.62 1.32
CA ASP A 78 0.81 -10.39 2.08
C ASP A 78 1.32 -8.93 1.94
N VAL A 79 1.72 -8.32 3.06
CA VAL A 79 2.18 -6.93 3.09
C VAL A 79 3.52 -6.77 2.35
N ALA A 80 4.39 -7.77 2.39
CA ALA A 80 5.63 -7.73 1.63
C ALA A 80 5.34 -7.89 0.14
N TRP A 81 4.40 -8.73 -0.30
CA TRP A 81 3.98 -8.77 -1.71
C TRP A 81 3.36 -7.45 -2.18
N LEU A 82 2.53 -6.83 -1.34
CA LEU A 82 1.88 -5.56 -1.66
C LEU A 82 2.93 -4.44 -1.82
N CYS A 83 3.89 -4.34 -0.89
CA CYS A 83 4.89 -3.28 -0.84
C CYS A 83 6.19 -3.55 -1.61
N ALA A 84 6.60 -4.81 -1.79
CA ALA A 84 7.89 -5.15 -2.39
C ALA A 84 7.88 -4.91 -3.90
N GLY A 85 9.01 -4.46 -4.44
CA GLY A 85 9.22 -4.33 -5.89
C GLY A 85 9.40 -5.66 -6.63
N GLN A 86 9.33 -6.81 -5.96
CA GLN A 86 9.53 -8.11 -6.61
C GLN A 86 8.23 -8.62 -7.23
N ALA A 87 8.25 -8.73 -8.56
CA ALA A 87 7.35 -9.58 -9.33
C ALA A 87 7.85 -11.03 -9.27
#